data_AF-A0A925P9C2-F1
#
_entry.id   AF-A0A925P9C2-F1
#
_cell.length_a   1.000
_cell.length_b   1.000
_cell.length_c   1.000
_cell.angle_alpha   90.00
_cell.angle_beta   90.00
_cell.angle_gamma   90.00
#
_symmetry.space_group_name_H-M   'P 1'
#
loop_
_entity.id
_entity.type
_entity.pdbx_description
1 polymer ?
#
loop_
_entity_poly.entity_id
_entity_poly.type
_entity_poly.pdbx_seq_one_letter_code
_entity_poly.pdbx_strand_id
1 'polypeptide(L)' 'AVAALANHLGARGEEIPAGTMILSGGVTEAVAVEPGDHVSLRIQSLGGVSTRFI' A
#
# COMPACT_ATOMS: atom_id res chain seq x y z
N ALA A 1 -1.18 4.30 10.96
CA ALA A 1 -1.66 5.01 9.75
C ALA A 1 -3.18 5.03 9.63
N VAL A 2 -3.87 3.88 9.70
CA VAL A 2 -5.33 3.80 9.45
C VAL A 2 -6.17 4.77 10.30
N ALA A 3 -5.97 4.79 11.62
CA ALA A 3 -6.70 5.71 12.50
C ALA A 3 -6.37 7.18 12.21
N ALA A 4 -5.12 7.50 11.88
CA ALA A 4 -4.73 8.85 11.51
C ALA A 4 -5.45 9.29 10.22
N LEU A 5 -5.49 8.42 9.20
CA LEU A 5 -6.26 8.67 7.96
C LEU A 5 -7.74 8.91 8.25
N ALA A 6 -8.37 8.06 9.08
CA ALA A 6 -9.77 8.21 9.47
C ALA A 6 -10.03 9.56 10.17
N ASN A 7 -9.16 9.96 11.10
CA ASN A 7 -9.29 11.24 11.80
C ASN A 7 -9.12 12.44 10.86
N HIS A 8 -8.16 12.37 9.92
CA HIS A 8 -7.94 13.42 8.93
C HIS A 8 -9.14 13.60 7.99
N LEU A 9 -9.78 12.50 7.58
CA LEU A 9 -11.02 12.53 6.79
C LEU A 9 -12.19 13.06 7.63
N GLY A 10 -12.32 12.59 8.87
CA GLY A 10 -13.37 13.05 9.79
C GLY A 10 -13.32 14.55 10.06
N ALA A 11 -12.12 15.15 10.13
CA ALA A 11 -11.96 16.61 10.24
C ALA A 11 -12.53 17.39 9.04
N ARG A 12 -12.80 16.72 7.92
CA ARG A 12 -13.42 17.27 6.70
C ARG A 12 -14.87 16.82 6.52
N GLY A 13 -15.45 16.12 7.49
CA GLY A 13 -16.80 15.53 7.38
C GLY A 13 -16.86 14.31 6.47
N GLU A 14 -15.72 13.71 6.14
CA GLU A 14 -15.61 12.51 5.31
C GLU A 14 -15.42 11.27 6.21
N GLU A 15 -15.76 10.09 5.68
CA GLU A 15 -15.58 8.81 6.37
C GLU A 15 -14.86 7.78 5.51
N ILE A 16 -14.45 6.66 6.11
CA ILE A 16 -13.93 5.50 5.40
C ILE A 16 -15.05 4.47 5.27
N PRO A 17 -15.59 4.22 4.05
CA PRO A 17 -16.67 3.26 3.87
C PRO A 17 -16.25 1.83 4.24
N ALA A 18 -17.22 1.02 4.67
CA ALA A 18 -17.01 -0.41 4.89
C ALA A 18 -16.53 -1.11 3.61
N GLY A 19 -15.58 -2.03 3.74
CA GLY A 19 -14.98 -2.74 2.60
C GLY A 19 -13.86 -1.97 1.88
N THR A 20 -13.54 -0.75 2.31
CA THR A 20 -12.42 0.02 1.75
C THR A 20 -11.08 -0.69 2.01
N MET A 21 -10.31 -0.92 0.96
CA MET A 21 -8.93 -1.41 1.07
C MET A 21 -7.99 -0.25 1.44
N ILE A 22 -7.23 -0.40 2.53
CA ILE A 22 -6.27 0.62 2.99
C ILE A 22 -4.85 0.06 2.96
N LEU A 23 -3.97 0.72 2.20
CA LEU A 23 -2.52 0.46 2.20
C LEU A 23 -1.87 1.36 3.25
N SER A 24 -1.51 0.77 4.40
CA SER A 24 -1.13 1.50 5.61
C SER A 24 0.23 2.22 5.53
N GLY A 25 1.02 1.96 4.51
CA GLY A 25 2.31 2.59 4.24
C GLY A 25 3.33 1.63 3.64
N GLY A 26 4.42 2.17 3.11
CA GLY A 26 5.59 1.38 2.70
C GLY A 26 6.42 0.97 3.90
N VAL A 27 6.88 -0.29 3.93
CA VAL A 27 7.74 -0.82 5.01
C VAL A 27 9.24 -0.55 4.74
N THR A 28 9.62 -0.34 3.49
CA THR A 28 10.98 0.01 3.06
C THR A 28 10.99 1.35 2.33
N GLU A 29 12.18 1.84 2.01
CA GLU A 29 12.35 2.92 1.04
C GLU A 29 11.78 2.53 -0.33
N ALA A 30 11.37 3.54 -1.09
CA ALA A 30 10.92 3.36 -2.47
C ALA A 30 12.10 2.96 -3.35
N VAL A 31 11.86 1.99 -4.24
CA VAL A 31 12.84 1.53 -5.22
C VAL A 31 12.36 1.98 -6.60
N ALA A 32 13.22 2.72 -7.32
CA ALA A 32 12.94 3.11 -8.70
C ALA A 32 13.00 1.88 -9.62
N VAL A 33 12.18 1.90 -10.67
CA VAL A 33 12.05 0.81 -11.64
C VAL A 33 12.08 1.35 -13.06
N GLU A 34 12.58 0.55 -13.99
CA GLU A 34 12.69 0.83 -15.41
C GLU A 34 11.88 -0.19 -16.24
N PRO A 35 11.52 0.12 -17.51
CA PRO A 35 10.91 -0.86 -18.40
C PRO A 35 11.76 -2.14 -18.51
N GLY A 36 11.12 -3.29 -18.35
CA GLY A 36 11.77 -4.60 -18.32
C GLY A 36 11.99 -5.16 -16.91
N ASP A 37 11.97 -4.32 -15.87
CA ASP A 37 12.21 -4.75 -14.50
C ASP A 37 11.16 -5.73 -13.99
N HIS A 38 11.61 -6.65 -13.14
CA HIS A 38 10.77 -7.59 -12.43
C HIS A 38 11.02 -7.48 -10.93
N VAL A 39 9.99 -7.10 -10.19
CA VAL A 39 10.04 -6.92 -8.73
C VAL A 39 9.25 -8.02 -8.06
N SER A 40 9.83 -8.64 -7.03
CA SER A 40 9.20 -9.68 -6.22
C SER A 40 9.34 -9.35 -4.73
N LEU A 41 8.21 -9.35 -4.02
CA LEU A 41 8.14 -9.18 -2.57
C LEU A 41 7.69 -10.49 -1.94
N ARG A 42 8.39 -10.94 -0.91
CA ARG A 42 8.02 -12.09 -0.09
C ARG A 42 7.83 -11.65 1.35
N ILE A 43 6.68 -11.98 1.92
CA ILE A 43 6.38 -11.70 3.32
C ILE A 43 6.28 -13.03 4.06
N GLN A 44 6.99 -13.12 5.19
CA GLN A 44 6.99 -14.34 6.01
C GLN A 44 5.56 -14.75 6.35
N SER A 45 5.23 -16.00 6.06
CA SER A 45 3.90 -16.60 6.31
C SER A 45 2.71 -15.97 5.57
N LEU A 46 2.92 -14.95 4.73
CA LEU A 46 1.88 -14.28 3.94
C LEU A 46 2.04 -14.48 2.42
N GLY A 47 3.06 -15.20 1.99
CA GLY A 47 3.31 -15.52 0.58
C GLY A 47 4.13 -14.46 -0.12
N GLY A 48 3.87 -14.26 -1.41
CA GLY A 48 4.59 -13.26 -2.21
C GLY A 48 3.74 -12.66 -3.31
N VAL A 49 4.16 -11.48 -3.75
CA VAL A 49 3.59 -10.75 -4.87
C VAL A 49 4.72 -10.35 -5.82
N SER A 50 4.46 -10.43 -7.12
CA SER A 50 5.44 -10.03 -8.13
C SER A 50 4.78 -9.21 -9.22
N THR A 51 5.53 -8.28 -9.78
CA THR A 51 5.10 -7.47 -10.92
C THR A 51 6.24 -7.31 -11.91
N ARG A 52 5.89 -7.19 -13.19
CA ARG A 52 6.82 -6.89 -14.28
C ARG A 52 6.42 -5.57 -14.92
N PHE A 53 7.39 -4.69 -15.08
CA PHE A 53 7.24 -3.44 -15.82
C PHE A 53 7.51 -3.75 -17.30
N ILE A 54 6.51 -3.55 -18.17
CA ILE A 54 6.57 -3.80 -19.62
C ILE A 54 6.59 -2.50 -20.41
#